data_AF-A0A060Y7G6-F1
#
_entry.id   AF-A0A060Y7G6-F1
#
_cell.length_a   1.000
_cell.length_b   1.000
_cell.length_c   1.000
_cell.angle_alpha   90.00
_cell.angle_beta   90.00
_cell.angle_gamma   90.00
#
_symmetry.space_group_name_H-M   'P 1'
#
loop_
_entity.id
_entity.type
_entity.pdbx_description
1 polymer ?
#
loop_
_entity_poly.entity_id
_entity_poly.type
_entity_poly.pdbx_seq_one_letter_code
_entity_poly.pdbx_strand_id
1 'polypeptide(L)'
;MFAKATAKFVRQIDPDGTLISVSRLNDSDKLVPMALVVKRNRFWFWQRPKYLPSDFTLSHLLLGDKELTPDVSESDFLSYEGRFGDNLSGKLDAKAGSISVNVEGRCSSKLQLSFGKLKKQDVDVQKLLLASNDRPSLSSFGHSVKSKMIGTLDKD
;
A
#
# COMPACT_ATOMS: atom_id res chain seq x y z
N MET A 1 -9.67 -9.00 -6.15
CA MET A 1 -8.45 -9.79 -6.39
C MET A 1 -7.17 -8.98 -6.18
N PHE A 2 -7.00 -7.81 -6.83
CA PHE A 2 -5.80 -6.95 -6.70
C PHE A 2 -5.35 -6.64 -5.26
N ALA A 3 -6.25 -6.17 -4.40
CA ALA A 3 -5.92 -5.88 -2.99
C ALA A 3 -5.31 -7.08 -2.23
N LYS A 4 -5.76 -8.31 -2.52
CA LYS A 4 -5.24 -9.53 -1.90
C LYS A 4 -3.86 -9.87 -2.45
N ALA A 5 -3.63 -9.60 -3.74
CA ALA A 5 -2.36 -9.79 -4.42
C ALA A 5 -1.25 -8.90 -3.86
N THR A 6 -1.51 -7.59 -3.83
CA THR A 6 -0.56 -6.59 -3.33
C THR A 6 -0.27 -6.77 -1.84
N ALA A 7 -1.29 -7.15 -1.04
CA ALA A 7 -1.09 -7.47 0.37
C ALA A 7 -0.22 -8.71 0.59
N LYS A 8 -0.37 -9.75 -0.24
CA LYS A 8 0.48 -10.95 -0.19
C LYS A 8 1.91 -10.65 -0.63
N PHE A 9 2.06 -9.92 -1.72
CA PHE A 9 3.34 -9.45 -2.22
C PHE A 9 4.10 -8.64 -1.17
N VAL A 10 3.48 -7.58 -0.63
CA VAL A 10 4.08 -6.73 0.41
C VAL A 10 4.52 -7.56 1.62
N ARG A 11 3.70 -8.51 2.07
CA ARG A 11 4.05 -9.38 3.20
C ARG A 11 5.28 -10.27 2.92
N GLN A 12 5.55 -10.60 1.67
CA GLN A 12 6.71 -11.42 1.29
C GLN A 12 7.98 -10.58 1.14
N ILE A 13 7.88 -9.36 0.60
CA ILE A 13 9.04 -8.50 0.37
C ILE A 13 9.42 -7.64 1.57
N ASP A 14 8.48 -7.39 2.47
CA ASP A 14 8.63 -6.55 3.66
C ASP A 14 7.89 -7.18 4.85
N PRO A 15 8.48 -8.25 5.44
CA PRO A 15 7.88 -8.95 6.57
C PRO A 15 7.78 -8.06 7.82
N ASP A 16 8.67 -7.07 7.95
CA ASP A 16 8.77 -6.17 9.10
C ASP A 16 7.76 -5.00 9.04
N GLY A 17 7.10 -4.78 7.90
CA GLY A 17 5.80 -4.11 7.82
C GLY A 17 5.82 -2.59 7.72
N THR A 18 6.76 -2.04 6.95
CA THR A 18 6.82 -0.61 6.64
C THR A 18 5.98 -0.22 5.42
N LEU A 19 5.90 -1.10 4.43
CA LEU A 19 5.19 -0.93 3.17
C LEU A 19 3.68 -1.11 3.35
N ILE A 20 2.94 -0.29 2.61
CA ILE A 20 1.48 -0.29 2.62
C ILE A 20 0.98 -0.81 1.28
N SER A 21 0.32 -1.98 1.30
CA SER A 21 -0.32 -2.56 0.12
C SER A 21 -1.38 -1.65 -0.48
N VAL A 22 -1.37 -1.49 -1.81
CA VAL A 22 -2.39 -0.75 -2.54
C VAL A 22 -3.63 -1.61 -2.76
N SER A 23 -4.81 -1.09 -2.43
CA SER A 23 -6.06 -1.86 -2.51
C SER A 23 -6.78 -1.75 -3.85
N ARG A 24 -6.65 -0.61 -4.54
CA ARG A 24 -7.32 -0.32 -5.81
C ARG A 24 -6.27 -0.07 -6.89
N LEU A 25 -6.45 -0.69 -8.05
CA LEU A 25 -5.56 -0.48 -9.18
C LEU A 25 -5.66 0.97 -9.69
N ASN A 26 -6.87 1.52 -9.77
CA ASN A 26 -7.11 2.91 -10.21
C ASN A 26 -6.57 3.99 -9.26
N ASP A 27 -6.03 3.62 -8.10
CA ASP A 27 -5.38 4.57 -7.20
C ASP A 27 -3.85 4.56 -7.41
N SER A 28 -3.29 3.62 -8.20
CA SER A 28 -1.84 3.42 -8.28
C SER A 28 -1.12 4.56 -9.00
N ASP A 29 -1.76 5.13 -10.01
CA ASP A 29 -1.30 6.30 -10.77
C ASP A 29 -1.16 7.56 -9.90
N LYS A 30 -1.98 7.67 -8.84
CA LYS A 30 -1.92 8.79 -7.88
C LYS A 30 -0.89 8.57 -6.77
N LEU A 31 -0.39 7.35 -6.60
CA LEU A 31 0.52 6.97 -5.51
C LEU A 31 1.98 7.05 -5.98
N VAL A 32 2.35 8.20 -6.54
CA VAL A 32 3.71 8.52 -7.01
C VAL A 32 4.60 9.01 -5.86
N PRO A 33 5.92 9.09 -6.03
CA PRO A 33 6.79 9.65 -5.00
C PRO A 33 6.39 11.10 -4.71
N MET A 34 6.47 11.50 -3.44
CA MET A 34 5.96 12.79 -2.94
C MET A 34 4.44 13.01 -3.02
N ALA A 35 3.64 12.03 -3.46
CA ALA A 35 2.18 12.13 -3.36
C ALA A 35 1.74 12.14 -1.88
N LEU A 36 0.76 12.98 -1.57
CA LEU A 36 0.16 13.03 -0.25
C LEU A 36 -0.98 12.01 -0.16
N VAL A 37 -1.18 11.46 1.03
CA VAL A 37 -2.27 10.52 1.30
C VAL A 37 -3.05 10.96 2.51
N VAL A 38 -4.36 10.83 2.44
CA VAL A 38 -5.24 11.09 3.59
C VAL A 38 -5.39 9.80 4.38
N LYS A 39 -4.94 9.82 5.63
CA LYS A 39 -5.13 8.71 6.56
C LYS A 39 -6.57 8.73 7.07
N ARG A 40 -7.33 7.68 6.76
CA ARG A 40 -8.65 7.44 7.32
C ARG A 40 -8.51 6.73 8.67
N ASN A 41 -8.97 7.39 9.72
CA ASN A 41 -8.96 6.81 11.07
C ASN A 41 -9.82 5.54 11.15
N ARG A 42 -9.36 4.62 11.98
CA ARG A 42 -10.01 3.33 12.22
C ARG A 42 -11.13 3.55 13.24
N PHE A 43 -12.26 2.87 13.06
CA PHE A 43 -13.29 2.80 14.10
C PHE A 43 -12.90 1.83 15.22
N TRP A 44 -12.06 0.83 14.92
CA TRP A 44 -11.66 -0.21 15.86
C TRP A 44 -10.13 -0.42 15.83
N PHE A 45 -9.49 -0.54 17.00
CA PHE A 45 -8.02 -0.56 17.13
C PHE A 45 -7.34 -1.73 16.39
N TRP A 46 -8.06 -2.82 16.16
CA TRP A 46 -7.59 -4.01 15.45
C TRP A 46 -7.66 -3.86 13.91
N GLN A 47 -8.45 -2.92 13.39
CA GLN A 47 -8.52 -2.70 11.95
C GLN A 47 -7.26 -2.00 11.47
N ARG A 48 -6.70 -2.33 10.31
CA ARG A 48 -5.59 -1.55 9.72
C ARG A 48 -6.11 -0.21 9.18
N PRO A 49 -5.31 0.88 9.22
CA PRO A 49 -5.76 2.18 8.75
C PRO A 49 -5.82 2.15 7.22
N LYS A 50 -6.74 2.92 6.65
CA LYS A 50 -6.82 3.05 5.20
C LYS A 50 -6.21 4.39 4.79
N TYR A 51 -5.54 4.41 3.66
CA TYR A 51 -4.96 5.61 3.08
C TYR A 51 -5.65 5.85 1.75
N LEU A 52 -6.12 7.08 1.55
CA LEU A 52 -6.74 7.51 0.31
C LEU A 52 -5.72 8.38 -0.46
N PRO A 53 -5.55 8.15 -1.77
CA PRO A 53 -4.71 9.04 -2.57
C PRO A 53 -5.30 10.46 -2.56
N SER A 54 -4.41 11.44 -2.57
CA SER A 54 -4.73 12.84 -2.79
C SER A 54 -4.27 13.24 -4.18
N ASP A 55 -4.86 14.29 -4.74
CA ASP A 55 -4.39 14.89 -5.99
C ASP A 55 -3.22 15.89 -5.75
N PHE A 56 -2.81 16.06 -4.49
CA PHE A 56 -1.71 16.93 -4.09
C PHE A 56 -0.42 16.16 -3.86
N THR A 57 0.69 16.74 -4.30
CA THR A 57 2.06 16.34 -3.99
C THR A 57 2.65 17.28 -2.95
N LEU A 58 3.71 16.84 -2.28
CA LEU A 58 4.43 17.67 -1.32
C LEU A 58 5.00 18.95 -1.97
N SER A 59 5.36 18.91 -3.26
CA SER A 59 5.82 20.09 -4.01
C SER A 59 4.77 21.20 -4.05
N HIS A 60 3.47 20.87 -4.10
CA HIS A 60 2.40 21.87 -4.09
C HIS A 60 2.21 22.58 -2.74
N LEU A 61 2.67 21.98 -1.62
CA LEU A 61 2.55 22.58 -0.29
C LEU A 61 3.74 23.47 0.10
N LEU A 62 4.86 23.33 -0.59
CA LEU A 62 6.10 24.02 -0.24
C LEU A 62 6.19 25.33 -1.02
N LEU A 63 5.78 26.43 -0.37
CA LEU A 63 5.83 27.78 -0.93
C LEU A 63 7.26 28.14 -1.38
N GLY A 64 7.41 28.50 -2.65
CA GLY A 64 8.65 29.02 -3.23
C GLY A 64 8.62 28.92 -4.76
N ASP A 65 9.19 29.91 -5.45
CA ASP A 65 9.11 30.07 -6.90
C ASP A 65 9.82 28.97 -7.72
N LYS A 66 10.63 28.12 -7.07
CA LYS A 66 11.26 26.96 -7.71
C LYS A 66 10.42 25.71 -7.48
N GLU A 67 10.12 24.97 -8.54
CA GLU A 67 9.60 23.61 -8.40
C GLU A 67 10.59 22.76 -7.60
N LEU A 68 10.09 22.03 -6.60
CA LEU A 68 10.88 21.01 -5.92
C LEU A 68 10.92 19.79 -6.80
N THR A 69 12.06 19.60 -7.47
CA THR A 69 12.41 18.38 -8.18
C THR A 69 13.16 17.46 -7.20
N PRO A 70 12.47 16.54 -6.50
CA PRO A 70 13.17 15.53 -5.72
C PRO A 70 14.08 14.71 -6.65
N ASP A 71 15.21 14.30 -6.12
CA ASP A 71 16.01 13.28 -6.78
C ASP A 71 15.30 11.93 -6.57
N VAL A 72 14.64 11.44 -7.63
CA VAL A 72 13.99 10.14 -7.67
C VAL A 72 14.93 9.18 -8.38
N SER A 73 15.41 8.18 -7.66
CA SER A 73 16.19 7.09 -8.26
C SER A 73 15.25 5.93 -8.59
N GLU A 74 15.31 5.48 -9.85
CA GLU A 74 14.63 4.26 -10.30
C GLU A 74 15.64 3.12 -10.40
N SER A 75 15.30 1.97 -9.86
CA SER A 75 16.13 0.76 -9.92
C SER A 75 15.27 -0.46 -10.24
N ASP A 76 15.88 -1.46 -10.88
CA ASP A 76 15.25 -2.77 -11.04
C ASP A 76 15.11 -3.44 -9.68
N PHE A 77 13.91 -3.93 -9.36
CA PHE A 77 13.63 -4.51 -8.04
C PHE A 77 13.61 -6.03 -8.09
N LEU A 78 12.55 -6.62 -8.66
CA LEU A 78 12.43 -8.07 -8.84
C LEU A 78 11.27 -8.42 -9.78
N SER A 79 11.28 -9.64 -10.31
CA SER A 79 10.11 -10.21 -10.98
C SER A 79 9.29 -11.02 -9.97
N TYR A 80 7.97 -10.80 -9.92
CA TYR A 80 7.10 -11.49 -8.97
C TYR A 80 6.05 -12.35 -9.67
N GLU A 81 6.06 -13.64 -9.36
CA GLU A 81 4.99 -14.58 -9.69
C GLU A 81 4.61 -15.43 -8.45
N GLY A 82 3.32 -15.52 -8.16
CA GLY A 82 2.79 -16.23 -7.01
C GLY A 82 1.46 -16.91 -7.28
N ARG A 83 1.36 -18.20 -6.93
CA ARG A 83 0.10 -18.95 -6.86
C ARG A 83 -0.33 -19.09 -5.41
N PHE A 84 -1.53 -18.63 -5.09
CA PHE A 84 -2.10 -18.62 -3.75
C PHE A 84 -3.46 -19.32 -3.75
N GLY A 85 -3.54 -20.46 -3.05
CA GLY A 85 -4.79 -21.13 -2.71
C GLY A 85 -5.23 -20.74 -1.30
N ASP A 86 -6.53 -20.53 -1.09
CA ASP A 86 -7.13 -20.31 0.22
C ASP A 86 -8.31 -21.27 0.38
N ASN A 87 -8.24 -22.13 1.41
CA ASN A 87 -9.29 -23.08 1.75
C ASN A 87 -9.82 -22.70 3.13
N LEU A 88 -11.03 -22.16 3.17
CA LEU A 88 -11.74 -21.83 4.40
C LEU A 88 -12.84 -22.87 4.62
N SER A 89 -12.71 -23.67 5.67
CA SER A 89 -13.77 -24.58 6.14
C SER A 89 -14.26 -24.11 7.51
N GLY A 90 -15.56 -23.86 7.63
CA GLY A 90 -16.21 -23.53 8.89
C GLY A 90 -17.26 -24.58 9.22
N LYS A 91 -17.22 -25.11 10.44
CA LYS A 91 -18.23 -26.01 10.97
C LYS A 91 -18.82 -25.39 12.23
N LEU A 92 -20.12 -25.22 12.26
CA LEU A 92 -20.86 -24.62 13.36
C LEU A 92 -21.89 -25.63 13.85
N ASP A 93 -21.64 -26.15 15.05
CA ASP A 93 -22.48 -27.17 15.67
C ASP A 93 -23.23 -26.51 16.84
N ALA A 94 -24.56 -26.40 16.72
CA ALA A 94 -25.43 -25.81 17.75
C ALA A 94 -26.38 -26.88 18.30
N LYS A 95 -26.42 -27.04 19.62
CA LYS A 95 -27.35 -27.94 20.31
C LYS A 95 -28.32 -27.14 21.17
N ALA A 96 -29.61 -27.25 20.89
CA ALA A 96 -30.69 -26.67 21.68
C ALA A 96 -31.72 -27.76 21.98
N GLY A 97 -31.71 -28.27 23.21
CA GLY A 97 -32.58 -29.38 23.63
C GLY A 97 -32.31 -30.66 22.81
N SER A 98 -33.38 -31.29 22.30
CA SER A 98 -33.32 -32.50 21.46
C SER A 98 -32.94 -32.25 20.01
N ILE A 99 -32.72 -30.99 19.60
CA ILE A 99 -32.42 -30.61 18.23
C ILE A 99 -30.95 -30.20 18.14
N SER A 100 -30.19 -30.91 17.31
CA SER A 100 -28.82 -30.55 16.92
C SER A 100 -28.80 -30.06 15.48
N VAL A 101 -28.27 -28.86 15.25
CA VAL A 101 -28.07 -28.28 13.92
C VAL A 101 -26.58 -28.19 13.65
N ASN A 102 -26.12 -28.84 12.58
CA ASN A 102 -24.75 -28.72 12.08
C ASN A 102 -24.76 -27.97 10.76
N VAL A 103 -23.98 -26.89 10.67
CA VAL A 103 -23.77 -26.13 9.44
C VAL A 103 -22.31 -26.25 9.05
N GLU A 104 -22.03 -26.87 7.91
CA GLU A 104 -20.69 -26.96 7.32
C GLU A 104 -20.61 -26.09 6.06
N GLY A 105 -19.68 -25.14 6.05
CA GLY A 105 -19.35 -24.32 4.89
C GLY A 105 -17.92 -24.58 4.45
N ARG A 106 -17.74 -25.03 3.20
CA ARG A 106 -16.41 -25.12 2.56
C ARG A 106 -16.32 -24.11 1.43
N CYS A 107 -15.31 -23.25 1.48
CA CYS A 107 -14.97 -22.31 0.42
C CYS A 107 -13.52 -22.52 0.01
N SER A 108 -13.27 -22.81 -1.28
CA SER A 108 -11.93 -22.92 -1.85
C SER A 108 -11.77 -21.88 -2.94
N SER A 109 -10.65 -21.14 -2.91
CA SER A 109 -10.28 -20.18 -3.95
C SER A 109 -8.83 -20.36 -4.34
N LYS A 110 -8.53 -20.36 -5.64
CA LYS A 110 -7.17 -20.35 -6.17
C LYS A 110 -6.95 -19.05 -6.94
N LEU A 111 -5.88 -18.33 -6.61
CA LEU A 111 -5.46 -17.08 -7.23
C LEU A 111 -4.06 -17.26 -7.78
N GLN A 112 -3.89 -17.08 -9.09
CA GLN A 112 -2.59 -16.94 -9.72
C GLN A 112 -2.35 -15.47 -10.01
N LEU A 113 -1.20 -14.94 -9.59
CA LEU A 113 -0.86 -13.53 -9.68
C LEU A 113 0.58 -13.39 -10.14
N SER A 114 0.81 -12.59 -11.18
CA SER A 114 2.13 -12.16 -11.61
C SER A 114 2.12 -10.65 -11.73
N PHE A 115 3.13 -9.98 -11.16
CA PHE A 115 3.34 -8.55 -11.35
C PHE A 115 4.40 -8.25 -12.42
N GLY A 116 4.96 -9.29 -13.06
CA GLY A 116 6.04 -9.11 -14.03
C GLY A 116 7.28 -8.50 -13.38
N LYS A 117 8.08 -7.79 -14.18
CA LYS A 117 9.27 -7.08 -13.71
C LYS A 117 8.87 -5.79 -12.99
N LEU A 118 9.20 -5.71 -11.71
CA LEU A 118 8.95 -4.54 -10.90
C LEU A 118 10.18 -3.65 -10.86
N LYS A 119 9.94 -2.36 -10.99
CA LYS A 119 10.90 -1.31 -10.67
C LYS A 119 10.62 -0.76 -9.27
N LYS A 120 11.62 -0.13 -8.68
CA LYS A 120 11.52 0.56 -7.40
C LYS A 120 11.98 2.00 -7.58
N GLN A 121 11.14 2.91 -7.11
CA GLN A 121 11.42 4.34 -7.06
C GLN A 121 11.62 4.75 -5.61
N ASP A 122 12.76 5.36 -5.32
CA ASP A 122 13.08 5.91 -4.00
C ASP A 122 13.32 7.42 -4.10
N VAL A 123 12.96 8.15 -3.04
CA VAL A 123 13.20 9.58 -2.92
C VAL A 123 14.24 9.82 -1.85
N ASP A 124 15.25 10.62 -2.16
CA ASP A 124 16.21 11.09 -1.16
C ASP A 124 15.57 12.10 -0.20
N VAL A 125 15.21 11.61 0.99
CA VAL A 125 14.57 12.41 2.03
C VAL A 125 15.53 13.48 2.58
N GLN A 126 16.84 13.26 2.57
CA GLN A 126 17.80 14.25 3.09
C GLN A 126 17.87 15.45 2.15
N LYS A 127 17.99 15.22 0.84
CA LYS A 127 17.92 16.28 -0.17
C LYS A 127 16.59 17.02 -0.12
N LEU A 128 15.49 16.30 0.07
CA LEU A 128 14.15 16.88 0.19
C LEU A 128 14.01 17.79 1.43
N LEU A 129 14.57 17.38 2.58
CA LEU A 129 14.58 18.20 3.79
C LEU A 129 15.43 19.46 3.61
N LEU A 130 16.61 19.35 3.02
CA LEU A 130 17.47 20.50 2.73
C LEU A 130 16.75 21.50 1.80
N ALA A 131 16.16 21.01 0.70
CA ALA A 131 15.45 21.84 -0.26
C ALA A 131 14.17 22.49 0.30
N SER A 132 13.64 21.97 1.41
CA SER A 132 12.45 22.49 2.07
C SER A 132 12.74 23.41 3.26
N ASN A 133 13.90 23.28 3.92
CA ASN A 133 14.34 24.21 4.98
C ASN A 133 14.57 25.64 4.47
N ASP A 134 14.91 25.81 3.20
CA ASP A 134 14.98 27.11 2.53
C ASP A 134 13.59 27.75 2.29
N ARG A 135 12.50 27.07 2.68
CA ARG A 135 11.11 27.49 2.44
C ARG A 135 10.33 27.62 3.76
N PRO A 136 9.69 28.76 4.05
CA PRO A 136 9.17 29.07 5.39
C PRO A 136 7.88 28.34 5.83
N SER A 137 7.45 27.23 5.22
CA SER A 137 6.11 26.64 5.51
C SER A 137 6.07 25.30 6.28
N LEU A 138 7.21 24.69 6.63
CA LEU A 138 7.22 23.33 7.22
C LEU A 138 7.10 23.26 8.75
N SER A 139 6.85 24.38 9.44
CA SER A 139 6.77 24.42 10.91
C SER A 139 5.52 23.77 11.53
N SER A 140 4.63 23.16 10.74
CA SER A 140 3.34 22.63 11.25
C SER A 140 3.05 21.14 10.97
N PHE A 141 3.88 20.39 10.24
CA PHE A 141 3.57 18.98 9.92
C PHE A 141 4.36 17.99 10.79
N GLY A 142 3.71 17.54 11.86
CA GLY A 142 4.17 16.44 12.70
C GLY A 142 4.08 15.07 12.00
N HIS A 143 5.24 14.43 11.86
CA HIS A 143 5.52 12.98 11.81
C HIS A 143 5.19 12.12 10.57
N SER A 144 6.25 11.36 10.19
CA SER A 144 6.32 10.06 9.49
C SER A 144 6.21 10.05 7.97
N VAL A 145 7.34 10.31 7.30
CA VAL A 145 7.58 9.92 5.90
C VAL A 145 7.94 8.42 5.87
N LYS A 146 7.16 7.61 5.16
CA LYS A 146 7.47 6.18 4.91
C LYS A 146 7.71 5.97 3.42
N SER A 147 8.84 5.36 3.07
CA SER A 147 9.16 4.94 1.69
C SER A 147 8.11 3.91 1.20
N LYS A 148 7.72 4.00 -0.07
CA LYS A 148 6.75 3.12 -0.71
C LYS A 148 7.21 2.76 -2.11
N MET A 149 7.29 1.47 -2.41
CA MET A 149 7.57 0.96 -3.75
C MET A 149 6.40 1.18 -4.71
N ILE A 150 6.74 1.58 -5.94
CA ILE A 150 5.83 1.75 -7.08
C ILE A 150 6.22 0.71 -8.12
N GLY A 151 5.33 -0.24 -8.38
CA GLY A 151 5.46 -1.17 -9.51
C GLY A 151 4.64 -0.67 -10.68
N THR A 152 5.29 -0.33 -11.80
CA THR A 152 4.66 -0.03 -13.09
C THR A 152 4.39 -1.34 -13.83
N LEU A 153 3.17 -1.49 -14.37
CA LEU A 153 2.79 -2.57 -15.28
C LEU A 153 2.93 -2.04 -16.71
N ASP A 154 3.96 -2.46 -17.42
CA ASP A 154 4.00 -2.33 -18.89
C ASP A 154 2.97 -3.29 -19.50
N LYS A 155 2.14 -2.75 -20.39
CA LYS A 155 1.22 -3.51 -21.24
C LYS A 155 1.90 -3.72 -22.59
N ASP A 156 2.09 -4.99 -22.96
CA ASP A 156 2.13 -5.43 -24.35
C ASP A 156 0.70 -5.77 -24.80
#